data_AF-A0A6J7HPH5-F1
#
_entry.id   AF-A0A6J7HPH5-F1
#
_cell.length_a   1.000
_cell.length_b   1.000
_cell.length_c   1.000
_cell.angle_alpha   90.00
_cell.angle_beta   90.00
_cell.angle_gamma   90.00
#
_symmetry.space_group_name_H-M   'P 1'
#
loop_
_entity.id
_entity.type
_entity.pdbx_description
1 polymer ?
#
loop_
_entity_poly.entity_id
_entity_poly.type
_entity_poly.pdbx_seq_one_letter_code
_entity_poly.pdbx_strand_id
1 'polypeptide(L)'
;MRHRSHLLAAIVSAALAAALLCSGPASAGVYGGDTQQYDAFVLLSRPASVRPKAFIVAVRATCASGELLSLHRTYAMGDFSTVRLRSRGRFSAVRLQRTAWGALRLAITGHIGPRRADGTISATLSGADRCRAGPLRWSAERARGLVYGGVTSQSEPIVIRRKGDRIGHVDVDWHADCTPEGFAHIPDGMTGFALDAAGGFDTTWSATDETGRWDRSFAGDLTPTAGSGSFQVTLTRAASACASPPVHWQVESG
;
A
#
# COMPACT_ATOMS: atom_id res chain seq x y z
N MET A 1 11.97 3.88 -34.30
CA MET A 1 11.95 3.58 -32.84
C MET A 1 10.90 2.50 -32.63
N ARG A 2 11.28 1.31 -32.11
CA ARG A 2 10.32 0.21 -31.86
C ARG A 2 9.81 0.36 -30.44
N HIS A 3 8.53 0.70 -30.25
CA HIS A 3 7.89 0.63 -28.94
C HIS A 3 7.90 -0.83 -28.48
N ARG A 4 8.68 -1.12 -27.42
CA ARG A 4 8.64 -2.42 -26.75
C ARG A 4 7.36 -2.43 -25.92
N SER A 5 6.39 -3.23 -26.34
CA SER A 5 5.17 -3.50 -25.60
C SER A 5 5.51 -3.96 -24.17
N HIS A 6 4.97 -3.26 -23.17
CA HIS A 6 5.12 -3.60 -21.77
C HIS A 6 4.33 -4.90 -21.48
N LEU A 7 5.01 -6.05 -21.59
CA LEU A 7 4.49 -7.34 -21.13
C LEU A 7 4.54 -7.35 -19.59
N LEU A 8 3.45 -6.89 -18.97
CA LEU A 8 3.20 -7.03 -17.54
C LEU A 8 2.72 -8.46 -17.25
N ALA A 9 3.56 -9.24 -16.57
CA ALA A 9 3.13 -10.50 -15.98
C ALA A 9 2.35 -10.20 -14.70
N ALA A 10 1.02 -10.19 -14.79
CA ALA A 10 0.15 -10.20 -13.62
C ALA A 10 0.26 -11.55 -12.91
N ILE A 11 1.12 -11.64 -11.89
CA ILE A 11 1.18 -12.84 -11.04
C ILE A 11 -0.01 -12.78 -10.09
N VAL A 12 -1.04 -13.58 -10.38
CA VAL A 12 -2.19 -13.82 -9.49
C VAL A 12 -1.66 -14.40 -8.17
N SER A 13 -1.69 -13.60 -7.11
CA SER A 13 -1.36 -14.04 -5.74
C SER A 13 -2.29 -13.34 -4.73
N ALA A 14 -3.60 -13.34 -4.98
CA ALA A 14 -4.59 -12.70 -4.12
C ALA A 14 -4.99 -13.52 -2.87
N ALA A 15 -4.69 -14.83 -2.83
CA ALA A 15 -5.25 -15.72 -1.80
C ALA A 15 -4.57 -15.61 -0.41
N LEU A 16 -3.32 -15.13 -0.31
CA LEU A 16 -2.61 -15.10 0.98
C LEU A 16 -2.94 -13.90 1.86
N ALA A 17 -3.41 -12.78 1.29
CA ALA A 17 -3.60 -11.56 2.07
C ALA A 17 -4.87 -11.62 2.95
N ALA A 18 -5.97 -12.17 2.44
CA ALA A 18 -7.22 -12.32 3.20
C ALA A 18 -7.09 -13.31 4.37
N ALA A 19 -6.30 -14.39 4.21
CA ALA A 19 -6.11 -15.39 5.27
C ALA A 19 -5.35 -14.86 6.50
N LEU A 20 -4.59 -13.76 6.35
CA LEU A 20 -3.82 -13.19 7.47
C LEU A 20 -4.65 -12.37 8.46
N LEU A 21 -5.90 -12.04 8.11
CA LEU A 21 -6.80 -11.15 8.85
C LEU A 21 -7.96 -11.90 9.55
N CYS A 22 -8.18 -13.18 9.26
CA CYS A 22 -9.38 -13.92 9.71
C CYS A 22 -9.18 -14.82 10.96
N SER A 23 -8.31 -14.51 11.93
CA SER A 23 -8.18 -15.36 13.14
C SER A 23 -7.92 -14.56 14.42
N GLY A 24 -8.87 -14.58 15.37
CA GLY A 24 -8.65 -14.12 16.76
C GLY A 24 -7.73 -15.07 17.55
N PRO A 25 -7.64 -14.97 18.90
CA PRO A 25 -7.74 -13.79 19.74
C PRO A 25 -6.34 -13.16 19.98
N ALA A 26 -6.36 -11.86 20.33
CA ALA A 26 -5.26 -10.88 20.27
C ALA A 26 -4.91 -10.43 18.84
N SER A 27 -5.48 -9.30 18.42
CA SER A 27 -5.17 -8.68 17.12
C SER A 27 -3.68 -8.35 17.02
N ALA A 28 -3.13 -8.54 15.83
CA ALA A 28 -1.83 -7.99 15.46
C ALA A 28 -1.80 -6.48 15.75
N GLY A 29 -0.64 -5.93 16.11
CA GLY A 29 -0.51 -4.47 16.12
C GLY A 29 -0.52 -3.98 14.67
N VAL A 30 -1.50 -3.17 14.31
CA VAL A 30 -1.60 -2.56 12.99
C VAL A 30 -1.09 -1.14 13.05
N TYR A 31 -0.12 -0.83 12.21
CA TYR A 31 0.44 0.51 12.07
C TYR A 31 0.18 0.96 10.63
N GLY A 32 -0.56 2.05 10.48
CA GLY A 32 -0.85 2.68 9.19
C GLY A 32 -0.06 3.98 9.05
N GLY A 33 0.50 4.22 7.88
CA GLY A 33 1.44 5.29 7.65
C GLY A 33 1.73 5.55 6.18
N ASP A 34 2.82 6.26 5.95
CA ASP A 34 3.26 6.68 4.62
C ASP A 34 4.79 6.65 4.53
N THR A 35 5.26 6.64 3.29
CA THR A 35 6.66 6.85 2.97
C THR A 35 6.94 8.33 2.66
N GLN A 36 8.21 8.71 2.57
CA GLN A 36 8.63 10.05 2.12
C GLN A 36 8.15 10.39 0.68
N GLN A 37 7.71 9.38 -0.09
CA GLN A 37 7.09 9.57 -1.41
C GLN A 37 5.57 9.72 -1.33
N TYR A 38 4.99 9.75 -0.13
CA TYR A 38 3.55 9.78 0.15
C TYR A 38 2.80 8.49 -0.29
N ASP A 39 3.54 7.40 -0.52
CA ASP A 39 2.94 6.10 -0.79
C ASP A 39 2.50 5.43 0.52
N ALA A 40 1.37 4.71 0.51
CA ALA A 40 0.83 4.08 1.71
C ALA A 40 1.77 2.99 2.27
N PHE A 41 1.89 2.94 3.59
CA PHE A 41 2.72 1.97 4.30
C PHE A 41 1.94 1.33 5.45
N VAL A 42 1.88 -0.01 5.45
CA VAL A 42 1.28 -0.78 6.54
C VAL A 42 2.31 -1.72 7.16
N LEU A 43 2.38 -1.70 8.49
CA LEU A 43 3.17 -2.65 9.27
C LEU A 43 2.24 -3.43 10.19
N LEU A 44 2.31 -4.76 10.07
CA LEU A 44 1.64 -5.68 10.98
C LEU A 44 2.66 -6.22 11.98
N SER A 45 2.39 -6.14 13.27
CA SER A 45 3.20 -6.72 14.34
C SER A 45 2.57 -8.00 14.89
N ARG A 46 3.35 -8.82 15.59
CA ARG A 46 2.79 -9.96 16.32
C ARG A 46 1.92 -9.46 17.50
N PRO A 47 0.87 -10.19 17.88
CA PRO A 47 0.05 -9.83 19.04
C PRO A 47 0.90 -9.64 20.29
N ALA A 48 0.60 -8.61 21.08
CA ALA A 48 1.33 -8.23 22.30
C ALA A 48 2.86 -8.06 22.12
N SER A 49 3.33 -7.80 20.89
CA SER A 49 4.76 -7.72 20.59
C SER A 49 5.09 -6.57 19.64
N VAL A 50 6.27 -5.98 19.83
CA VAL A 50 6.90 -5.03 18.90
C VAL A 50 7.74 -5.73 17.84
N ARG A 51 7.40 -6.98 17.50
CA ARG A 51 8.06 -7.75 16.44
C ARG A 51 7.24 -7.67 15.16
N PRO A 52 7.83 -7.33 14.01
CA PRO A 52 7.10 -7.31 12.75
C PRO A 52 6.63 -8.73 12.38
N LYS A 53 5.47 -8.81 11.74
CA LYS A 53 4.83 -9.99 11.15
C LYS A 53 4.83 -9.87 9.62
N ALA A 54 4.45 -8.71 9.11
CA ALA A 54 4.45 -8.40 7.69
C ALA A 54 4.55 -6.89 7.43
N PHE A 55 4.90 -6.53 6.20
CA PHE A 55 4.80 -5.18 5.66
C PHE A 55 3.94 -5.21 4.40
N ILE A 56 3.16 -4.17 4.16
CA ILE A 56 2.51 -3.92 2.87
C ILE A 56 3.03 -2.58 2.42
N VAL A 57 3.79 -2.58 1.32
CA VAL A 57 4.58 -1.43 0.91
C VAL A 57 4.42 -1.20 -0.58
N ALA A 58 4.34 0.08 -0.94
CA ALA A 58 4.56 0.61 -2.27
C ALA A 58 5.87 1.40 -2.29
N VAL A 59 6.69 1.18 -3.32
CA VAL A 59 7.99 1.86 -3.48
C VAL A 59 8.20 2.19 -4.94
N ARG A 60 8.47 3.45 -5.25
CA ARG A 60 8.86 3.90 -6.60
C ARG A 60 10.37 4.04 -6.73
N ALA A 61 10.94 3.28 -7.66
CA ALA A 61 12.35 3.28 -8.00
C ALA A 61 12.58 3.96 -9.36
N THR A 62 13.61 4.80 -9.45
CA THR A 62 14.03 5.40 -10.73
C THR A 62 15.07 4.51 -11.39
N CYS A 63 14.85 4.18 -12.66
CA CYS A 63 15.73 3.39 -13.50
C CYS A 63 16.79 4.27 -14.20
N ALA A 64 17.86 3.66 -14.71
CA ALA A 64 18.94 4.41 -15.36
C ALA A 64 18.49 5.06 -16.67
N SER A 65 17.48 4.48 -17.31
CA SER A 65 16.75 5.06 -18.45
C SER A 65 15.94 6.32 -18.11
N GLY A 66 15.68 6.58 -16.83
CA GLY A 66 14.71 7.58 -16.36
C GLY A 66 13.29 7.05 -16.16
N GLU A 67 13.00 5.80 -16.55
CA GLU A 67 11.72 5.16 -16.28
C GLU A 67 11.50 4.94 -14.77
N LEU A 68 10.23 4.88 -14.35
CA LEU A 68 9.85 4.55 -12.98
C LEU A 68 9.43 3.08 -12.90
N LEU A 69 10.04 2.35 -11.97
CA LEU A 69 9.62 1.02 -11.56
C LEU A 69 8.87 1.12 -10.25
N SER A 70 7.63 0.69 -10.23
CA SER A 70 6.81 0.68 -9.03
C SER A 70 6.75 -0.75 -8.44
N LEU A 71 7.08 -0.89 -7.15
CA LEU A 71 7.16 -2.16 -6.42
C LEU A 71 6.10 -2.19 -5.33
N HIS A 72 5.15 -3.12 -5.45
CA HIS A 72 3.99 -3.20 -4.55
C HIS A 72 3.80 -4.63 -4.11
N ARG A 73 3.84 -4.85 -2.79
CA ARG A 73 3.58 -6.18 -2.25
C ARG A 73 3.33 -6.17 -0.76
N THR A 74 2.57 -7.18 -0.36
CA THR A 74 2.70 -7.75 0.98
C THR A 74 3.96 -8.60 1.07
N TYR A 75 4.78 -8.33 2.09
CA TYR A 75 5.96 -9.08 2.44
C TYR A 75 5.78 -9.64 3.85
N ALA A 76 5.58 -10.95 3.97
CA ALA A 76 5.63 -11.60 5.28
C ALA A 76 7.08 -11.64 5.77
N MET A 77 7.31 -11.60 7.08
CA MET A 77 8.68 -11.67 7.62
C MET A 77 9.44 -12.94 7.19
N GLY A 78 8.72 -14.04 6.92
CA GLY A 78 9.30 -15.28 6.40
C GLY A 78 9.81 -15.18 4.96
N ASP A 79 9.41 -14.16 4.20
CA ASP A 79 9.86 -13.95 2.84
C ASP A 79 11.25 -13.29 2.75
N PHE A 80 11.77 -12.79 3.86
CA PHE A 80 13.05 -12.09 3.88
C PHE A 80 14.19 -13.09 4.09
N SER A 81 15.12 -13.11 3.13
CA SER A 81 16.36 -13.89 3.19
C SER A 81 17.24 -13.58 4.41
N THR A 82 17.10 -12.40 5.02
CA THR A 82 17.79 -12.04 6.25
C THR A 82 16.87 -11.21 7.13
N VAL A 83 16.68 -11.62 8.37
CA VAL A 83 15.93 -10.89 9.39
C VAL A 83 16.78 -10.77 10.64
N ARG A 84 16.96 -9.54 11.12
CA ARG A 84 17.63 -9.23 12.38
C ARG A 84 16.67 -8.47 13.27
N LEU A 85 16.20 -9.15 14.32
CA LEU A 85 15.43 -8.52 15.39
C LEU A 85 16.39 -8.13 16.51
N ARG A 86 16.28 -6.90 17.00
CA ARG A 86 17.06 -6.39 18.13
C ARG A 86 16.13 -6.08 19.30
N SER A 87 16.71 -5.84 20.46
CA SER A 87 15.96 -5.37 21.64
C SER A 87 15.20 -4.08 21.33
N ARG A 88 14.11 -3.84 22.07
CA ARG A 88 13.33 -2.60 22.00
C ARG A 88 12.76 -2.31 20.60
N GLY A 89 12.19 -3.33 19.94
CA GLY A 89 11.44 -3.15 18.68
C GLY A 89 12.25 -2.77 17.44
N ARG A 90 13.59 -2.71 17.52
CA ARG A 90 14.45 -2.43 16.35
C ARG A 90 14.56 -3.65 15.45
N PHE A 91 14.49 -3.46 14.14
CA PHE A 91 14.63 -4.54 13.17
C PHE A 91 15.36 -4.11 11.89
N SER A 92 15.88 -5.10 11.18
CA SER A 92 16.36 -5.00 9.80
C SER A 92 15.99 -6.26 9.05
N ALA A 93 15.42 -6.12 7.88
CA ALA A 93 14.98 -7.20 7.02
C ALA A 93 15.48 -6.95 5.59
N VAL A 94 15.97 -8.00 4.94
CA VAL A 94 16.51 -7.95 3.58
C VAL A 94 15.95 -9.12 2.78
N ARG A 95 15.36 -8.81 1.64
CA ARG A 95 14.86 -9.79 0.67
C ARG A 95 15.69 -9.67 -0.60
N LEU A 96 16.16 -10.82 -1.08
CA LEU A 96 16.77 -10.99 -2.38
C LEU A 96 15.84 -11.85 -3.22
N GLN A 97 15.48 -11.39 -4.40
CA GLN A 97 14.57 -12.10 -5.29
C GLN A 97 15.05 -11.97 -6.74
N ARG A 98 15.02 -13.07 -7.49
CA ARG A 98 15.15 -13.02 -8.95
C ARG A 98 13.78 -12.71 -9.57
N THR A 99 13.77 -11.80 -10.52
CA THR A 99 12.61 -11.45 -11.34
C THR A 99 12.96 -11.64 -12.81
N ALA A 100 11.98 -11.47 -13.71
CA ALA A 100 12.26 -11.49 -15.15
C ALA A 100 13.21 -10.35 -15.60
N TRP A 101 13.31 -9.29 -14.80
CA TRP A 101 14.08 -8.08 -15.13
C TRP A 101 15.45 -8.03 -14.44
N GLY A 102 15.74 -8.93 -13.51
CA GLY A 102 17.02 -8.94 -12.80
C GLY A 102 16.94 -9.45 -11.37
N ALA A 103 17.93 -9.10 -10.55
CA ALA A 103 17.93 -9.37 -9.13
C ALA A 103 17.43 -8.15 -8.35
N LEU A 104 16.29 -8.30 -7.68
CA LEU A 104 15.71 -7.33 -6.76
C LEU A 104 16.29 -7.53 -5.36
N ARG A 105 16.80 -6.44 -4.80
CA ARG A 105 17.14 -6.31 -3.39
C ARG A 105 16.17 -5.32 -2.75
N LEU A 106 15.41 -5.77 -1.76
CA LEU A 106 14.58 -4.93 -0.91
C LEU A 106 15.14 -4.96 0.52
N ALA A 107 15.40 -3.79 1.10
CA ALA A 107 15.84 -3.66 2.47
C ALA A 107 14.88 -2.76 3.25
N ILE A 108 14.41 -3.23 4.41
CA ILE A 108 13.57 -2.47 5.33
C ILE A 108 14.27 -2.48 6.68
N THR A 109 14.44 -1.30 7.27
CA THR A 109 14.94 -1.15 8.63
C THR A 109 14.00 -0.27 9.40
N GLY A 110 13.91 -0.45 10.71
CA GLY A 110 13.10 0.43 11.53
C GLY A 110 13.04 0.06 12.99
N HIS A 111 12.10 0.71 13.66
CA HIS A 111 11.80 0.60 15.06
C HIS A 111 10.28 0.57 15.24
N ILE A 112 9.79 -0.40 16.03
CA ILE A 112 8.37 -0.50 16.40
C ILE A 112 8.27 -0.16 17.88
N GLY A 113 7.61 0.95 18.19
CA GLY A 113 7.16 1.32 19.52
C GLY A 113 5.70 0.96 19.77
N PRO A 114 5.17 1.19 20.98
CA PRO A 114 3.79 0.85 21.32
C PRO A 114 2.73 1.59 20.48
N ARG A 115 3.01 2.82 20.04
CA ARG A 115 2.06 3.70 19.31
C ARG A 115 2.55 4.16 17.94
N ARG A 116 3.83 3.99 17.65
CA ARG A 116 4.47 4.50 16.44
C ARG A 116 5.52 3.51 15.97
N ALA A 117 5.68 3.41 14.66
CA ALA A 117 6.80 2.76 14.03
C ALA A 117 7.42 3.72 13.00
N ASP A 118 8.73 3.62 12.80
CA ASP A 118 9.46 4.44 11.85
C ASP A 118 10.70 3.71 11.33
N GLY A 119 11.20 4.15 10.18
CA GLY A 119 12.42 3.58 9.63
C GLY A 119 12.73 4.01 8.21
N THR A 120 13.44 3.14 7.50
CA THR A 120 13.77 3.33 6.08
C THR A 120 13.48 2.09 5.24
N ILE A 121 13.18 2.33 3.97
CA ILE A 121 13.04 1.32 2.93
C ILE A 121 13.95 1.69 1.75
N SER A 122 14.62 0.69 1.17
CA SER A 122 15.36 0.87 -0.08
C SER A 122 15.17 -0.33 -0.99
N ALA A 123 15.13 -0.07 -2.29
CA ALA A 123 15.02 -1.09 -3.30
C ALA A 123 16.11 -0.88 -4.36
N THR A 124 16.67 -1.98 -4.87
CA THR A 124 17.57 -1.95 -6.02
C THR A 124 17.24 -3.13 -6.91
N LEU A 125 16.89 -2.85 -8.17
CA LEU A 125 16.81 -3.86 -9.22
C LEU A 125 18.11 -3.81 -10.01
N SER A 126 18.85 -4.92 -10.01
CA SER A 126 20.06 -5.11 -10.80
C SER A 126 19.73 -5.95 -12.03
N GLY A 127 19.67 -5.30 -13.18
CA GLY A 127 19.29 -5.89 -14.47
C GLY A 127 19.93 -5.11 -15.62
N ALA A 128 19.36 -5.26 -16.82
CA ALA A 128 19.79 -4.49 -17.99
C ALA A 128 19.57 -2.99 -17.78
N ASP A 129 18.46 -2.62 -17.13
CA ASP A 129 18.20 -1.27 -16.65
C ASP A 129 18.15 -1.27 -15.12
N ARG A 130 19.07 -0.53 -14.50
CA ARG A 130 19.25 -0.54 -13.05
C ARG A 130 18.30 0.45 -12.40
N CYS A 131 17.38 -0.04 -11.58
CA CYS A 131 16.44 0.80 -10.83
C CYS A 131 16.83 0.89 -9.35
N ARG A 132 16.64 2.08 -8.76
CA ARG A 132 16.93 2.32 -7.34
C ARG A 132 15.82 3.16 -6.69
N ALA A 133 15.45 2.77 -5.48
CA ALA A 133 14.65 3.59 -4.57
C ALA A 133 15.38 3.73 -3.23
N GLY A 134 15.38 4.96 -2.69
CA GLY A 134 15.77 5.23 -1.32
C GLY A 134 17.26 5.36 -1.02
N PRO A 135 17.61 5.47 0.29
CA PRO A 135 16.75 5.19 1.44
C PRO A 135 15.59 6.19 1.58
N LEU A 136 14.37 5.66 1.53
CA LEU A 136 13.14 6.42 1.75
C LEU A 136 12.76 6.27 3.21
N ARG A 137 12.45 7.38 3.89
CA ARG A 137 11.89 7.31 5.24
C ARG A 137 10.45 6.80 5.17
N TRP A 138 10.03 6.08 6.20
CA TRP A 138 8.62 5.75 6.42
C TRP A 138 8.27 5.98 7.89
N SER A 139 7.02 6.32 8.15
CA SER A 139 6.49 6.40 9.51
C SER A 139 5.05 5.94 9.54
N ALA A 140 4.68 5.25 10.60
CA ALA A 140 3.36 4.69 10.78
C ALA A 140 2.92 4.83 12.23
N GLU A 141 1.63 5.04 12.43
CA GLU A 141 1.02 5.21 13.74
C GLU A 141 0.06 4.07 14.02
N ARG A 142 -0.12 3.80 15.31
CA ARG A 142 -1.08 2.85 15.82
C ARG A 142 -1.98 3.57 16.81
N ALA A 143 -3.26 3.63 16.46
CA ALA A 143 -4.30 4.13 17.34
C ALA A 143 -5.59 3.37 17.04
N ARG A 144 -5.95 2.42 17.90
CA ARG A 144 -7.15 1.59 17.75
C ARG A 144 -8.40 2.46 17.51
N GLY A 145 -9.17 2.10 16.51
CA GLY A 145 -10.38 2.81 16.08
C GLY A 145 -10.10 4.10 15.30
N LEU A 146 -8.85 4.57 15.22
CA LEU A 146 -8.46 5.82 14.57
C LEU A 146 -7.55 5.61 13.37
N VAL A 147 -6.65 4.62 13.40
CA VAL A 147 -5.77 4.27 12.29
C VAL A 147 -6.05 2.82 11.89
N TYR A 148 -6.24 2.63 10.60
CA TYR A 148 -6.51 1.34 9.99
C TYR A 148 -5.48 1.12 8.90
N GLY A 149 -5.01 -0.11 8.77
CA GLY A 149 -4.10 -0.53 7.71
C GLY A 149 -4.53 -1.87 7.14
N GLY A 150 -4.36 -2.04 5.85
CA GLY A 150 -4.73 -3.28 5.19
C GLY A 150 -4.35 -3.33 3.72
N VAL A 151 -5.13 -4.11 2.97
CA VAL A 151 -4.88 -4.38 1.56
C VAL A 151 -6.14 -4.18 0.73
N THR A 152 -5.93 -3.86 -0.53
CA THR A 152 -6.95 -3.95 -1.57
C THR A 152 -6.97 -5.36 -2.20
N SER A 153 -8.03 -5.65 -2.96
CA SER A 153 -8.15 -6.84 -3.83
C SER A 153 -7.08 -6.90 -4.92
N GLN A 154 -6.43 -5.77 -5.20
CA GLN A 154 -5.26 -5.65 -6.07
C GLN A 154 -3.93 -5.93 -5.34
N SER A 155 -3.98 -6.29 -4.04
CA SER A 155 -2.81 -6.47 -3.16
C SER A 155 -2.02 -5.18 -2.90
N GLU A 156 -2.66 -4.03 -3.09
CA GLU A 156 -2.08 -2.71 -2.84
C GLU A 156 -2.31 -2.27 -1.38
N PRO A 157 -1.41 -1.48 -0.78
CA PRO A 157 -1.63 -0.93 0.56
C PRO A 157 -2.81 0.04 0.59
N ILE A 158 -3.55 -0.01 1.70
CA ILE A 158 -4.54 1.00 2.06
C ILE A 158 -4.38 1.37 3.54
N VAL A 159 -4.42 2.68 3.82
CA VAL A 159 -4.40 3.26 5.17
C VAL A 159 -5.59 4.19 5.30
N ILE A 160 -6.40 4.01 6.35
CA ILE A 160 -7.52 4.90 6.66
C ILE A 160 -7.27 5.53 8.02
N ARG A 161 -7.39 6.86 8.10
CA ARG A 161 -7.29 7.62 9.35
C ARG A 161 -8.62 8.32 9.64
N ARG A 162 -9.23 8.00 10.78
CA ARG A 162 -10.44 8.66 11.29
C ARG A 162 -10.08 9.90 12.09
N LYS A 163 -10.97 10.89 12.04
CA LYS A 163 -10.95 12.10 12.85
C LYS A 163 -12.36 12.33 13.40
N GLY A 164 -12.65 11.74 14.55
CA GLY A 164 -13.98 11.76 15.16
C GLY A 164 -14.99 10.88 14.39
N ASP A 165 -16.07 11.50 13.95
CA ASP A 165 -17.16 10.96 13.14
C ASP A 165 -16.88 11.06 11.63
N ARG A 166 -15.63 11.29 11.23
CA ARG A 166 -15.24 11.42 9.83
C ARG A 166 -14.02 10.58 9.49
N ILE A 167 -13.89 10.22 8.24
CA ILE A 167 -12.62 9.85 7.63
C ILE A 167 -11.84 11.13 7.37
N GLY A 168 -10.75 11.30 8.13
CA GLY A 168 -9.86 12.43 7.98
C GLY A 168 -8.98 12.28 6.75
N HIS A 169 -8.49 11.07 6.50
CA HIS A 169 -7.58 10.78 5.39
C HIS A 169 -7.62 9.30 4.98
N VAL A 170 -7.48 9.03 3.69
CA VAL A 170 -7.26 7.70 3.11
C VAL A 170 -6.06 7.81 2.17
N ASP A 171 -5.08 6.93 2.35
CA ASP A 171 -4.03 6.68 1.38
C ASP A 171 -4.28 5.29 0.78
N VAL A 172 -4.40 5.22 -0.54
CA VAL A 172 -4.61 3.95 -1.26
C VAL A 172 -3.83 3.95 -2.54
N ASP A 173 -3.12 2.86 -2.78
CA ASP A 173 -2.51 2.60 -4.09
C ASP A 173 -3.48 1.76 -4.92
N TRP A 174 -3.56 2.03 -6.22
CA TRP A 174 -4.39 1.29 -7.16
C TRP A 174 -3.78 1.26 -8.55
N HIS A 175 -4.24 0.30 -9.35
CA HIS A 175 -3.85 0.21 -10.74
C HIS A 175 -5.00 -0.12 -11.68
N ALA A 176 -4.85 0.23 -12.96
CA ALA A 176 -5.81 -0.09 -14.01
C ALA A 176 -5.16 -0.16 -15.39
N ASP A 177 -5.76 -0.95 -16.27
CA ASP A 177 -5.49 -0.90 -17.70
C ASP A 177 -6.09 0.37 -18.30
N CYS A 178 -5.40 0.95 -19.28
CA CYS A 178 -5.83 2.16 -19.97
C CYS A 178 -6.21 1.85 -21.42
N THR A 179 -7.27 2.51 -21.90
CA THR A 179 -7.71 2.49 -23.29
C THR A 179 -7.21 3.77 -24.00
N PRO A 180 -6.76 3.72 -25.27
CA PRO A 180 -6.64 2.53 -26.12
C PRO A 180 -5.52 1.57 -25.72
N GLU A 181 -4.49 2.06 -25.03
CA GLU A 181 -3.40 1.24 -24.51
C GLU A 181 -2.76 1.91 -23.29
N GLY A 182 -2.12 1.10 -22.45
CA GLY A 182 -1.34 1.58 -21.31
C GLY A 182 -1.78 0.97 -19.99
N PHE A 183 -1.13 1.42 -18.93
CA PHE A 183 -1.37 0.99 -17.56
C PHE A 183 -1.11 2.17 -16.64
N ALA A 184 -2.04 2.42 -15.73
CA ALA A 184 -1.88 3.40 -14.68
C ALA A 184 -1.65 2.69 -13.35
N HIS A 185 -0.67 3.17 -12.60
CA HIS A 185 -0.52 2.87 -11.19
C HIS A 185 -0.36 4.20 -10.46
N ILE A 186 -1.33 4.53 -9.62
CA ILE A 186 -1.38 5.86 -9.00
C ILE A 186 -1.66 5.72 -7.50
N PRO A 187 -0.82 6.30 -6.62
CA PRO A 187 -1.21 6.54 -5.24
C PRO A 187 -2.32 7.60 -5.23
N ASP A 188 -3.36 7.38 -4.45
CA ASP A 188 -4.49 8.29 -4.28
C ASP A 188 -4.67 8.66 -2.81
N GLY A 189 -5.02 9.93 -2.59
CA GLY A 189 -5.16 10.56 -1.29
C GLY A 189 -6.52 11.22 -1.18
N MET A 190 -7.32 10.80 -0.21
CA MET A 190 -8.73 11.17 -0.14
C MET A 190 -9.10 11.61 1.28
N THR A 191 -9.97 12.62 1.44
CA THR A 191 -10.25 13.20 2.75
C THR A 191 -11.71 13.62 2.89
N GLY A 192 -12.18 13.72 4.14
CA GLY A 192 -13.36 14.50 4.47
C GLY A 192 -14.70 13.77 4.42
N PHE A 193 -14.72 12.44 4.40
CA PHE A 193 -15.97 11.67 4.36
C PHE A 193 -16.62 11.58 5.74
N ALA A 194 -17.93 11.82 5.83
CA ALA A 194 -18.67 11.61 7.07
C ALA A 194 -18.93 10.12 7.28
N LEU A 195 -18.84 9.67 8.53
CA LEU A 195 -19.30 8.36 8.96
C LEU A 195 -20.71 8.51 9.52
N ASP A 196 -21.60 7.59 9.17
CA ASP A 196 -22.88 7.49 9.87
C ASP A 196 -22.69 6.90 11.28
N ALA A 197 -23.80 6.77 12.02
CA ALA A 197 -23.78 6.25 13.38
C ALA A 197 -23.32 4.77 13.48
N ALA A 198 -23.45 4.00 12.40
CA ALA A 198 -22.99 2.61 12.31
C ALA A 198 -21.52 2.51 11.84
N GLY A 199 -20.92 3.61 11.39
CA GLY A 199 -19.57 3.65 10.83
C GLY A 199 -19.52 3.47 9.32
N GLY A 200 -20.67 3.49 8.65
CA GLY A 200 -20.81 3.42 7.20
C GLY A 200 -20.49 4.76 6.54
N PHE A 201 -20.02 4.70 5.30
CA PHE A 201 -19.82 5.85 4.43
C PHE A 201 -19.95 5.46 2.97
N ASP A 202 -20.42 6.40 2.16
CA ASP A 202 -20.48 6.30 0.71
C ASP A 202 -20.22 7.68 0.13
N THR A 203 -19.26 7.78 -0.79
CA THR A 203 -18.91 9.03 -1.41
C THR A 203 -18.57 8.83 -2.89
N THR A 204 -18.95 9.82 -3.67
CA THR A 204 -18.48 10.00 -5.04
C THR A 204 -18.01 11.44 -5.21
N TRP A 205 -16.96 11.63 -5.99
CA TRP A 205 -16.51 12.97 -6.37
C TRP A 205 -15.78 12.95 -7.69
N SER A 206 -15.78 14.11 -8.34
CA SER A 206 -15.04 14.36 -9.56
C SER A 206 -14.09 15.53 -9.36
N ALA A 207 -12.91 15.45 -9.95
CA ALA A 207 -11.92 16.52 -9.95
C ALA A 207 -11.23 16.58 -11.31
N THR A 208 -10.75 17.76 -11.70
CA THR A 208 -9.93 17.90 -12.90
C THR A 208 -8.63 18.58 -12.52
N ASP A 209 -7.51 17.99 -12.92
CA ASP A 209 -6.17 18.55 -12.73
C ASP A 209 -5.35 18.42 -14.02
N GLU A 210 -4.07 18.77 -13.96
CA GLU A 210 -3.11 18.64 -15.06
C GLU A 210 -2.94 17.20 -15.58
N THR A 211 -3.31 16.22 -14.76
CA THR A 211 -3.28 14.81 -15.12
C THR A 211 -4.61 14.31 -15.67
N GLY A 212 -5.65 15.14 -15.78
CA GLY A 212 -6.92 14.80 -16.42
C GLY A 212 -8.13 14.91 -15.48
N ARG A 213 -9.26 14.38 -15.95
CA ARG A 213 -10.48 14.28 -15.17
C ARG A 213 -10.49 12.97 -14.38
N TRP A 214 -10.78 13.08 -13.10
CA TRP A 214 -10.94 12.00 -12.15
C TRP A 214 -12.40 11.89 -11.77
N ASP A 215 -12.95 10.69 -11.84
CA ASP A 215 -14.24 10.33 -11.27
C ASP A 215 -13.99 9.17 -10.31
N ARG A 216 -14.34 9.34 -9.03
CA ARG A 216 -13.98 8.41 -7.96
C ARG A 216 -15.20 8.05 -7.14
N SER A 217 -15.24 6.80 -6.67
CA SER A 217 -16.17 6.34 -5.64
C SER A 217 -15.43 5.61 -4.54
N PHE A 218 -15.85 5.83 -3.29
CA PHE A 218 -15.28 5.18 -2.12
C PHE A 218 -16.38 4.93 -1.10
N ALA A 219 -16.62 3.67 -0.77
CA ALA A 219 -17.70 3.29 0.12
C ALA A 219 -17.25 2.14 1.03
N GLY A 220 -17.83 2.04 2.21
CA GLY A 220 -17.58 0.94 3.13
C GLY A 220 -18.02 1.24 4.55
N ASP A 221 -17.55 0.40 5.47
CA ASP A 221 -17.90 0.44 6.88
C ASP A 221 -16.66 0.30 7.76
N LEU A 222 -16.60 1.07 8.84
CA LEU A 222 -15.55 0.99 9.86
C LEU A 222 -16.13 0.69 11.24
N THR A 223 -15.72 -0.43 11.81
CA THR A 223 -15.87 -0.75 13.23
C THR A 223 -14.63 -0.29 14.01
N PRO A 224 -14.64 -0.27 15.35
CA PRO A 224 -13.45 0.08 16.13
C PRO A 224 -12.21 -0.80 15.91
N THR A 225 -12.34 -1.95 15.25
CA THR A 225 -11.25 -2.93 15.07
C THR A 225 -10.98 -3.32 13.63
N ALA A 226 -11.90 -3.07 12.71
CA ALA A 226 -11.80 -3.52 11.33
C ALA A 226 -12.71 -2.71 10.42
N GLY A 227 -12.48 -2.81 9.13
CA GLY A 227 -13.36 -2.24 8.12
C GLY A 227 -13.22 -2.93 6.77
N SER A 228 -14.20 -2.70 5.91
CA SER A 228 -14.21 -3.22 4.54
C SER A 228 -15.05 -2.34 3.64
N GLY A 229 -14.80 -2.42 2.34
CA GLY A 229 -15.60 -1.70 1.37
C GLY A 229 -15.08 -1.84 -0.06
N SER A 230 -15.39 -0.85 -0.88
CA SER A 230 -14.99 -0.76 -2.28
C SER A 230 -14.48 0.64 -2.65
N PHE A 231 -13.71 0.66 -3.72
CA PHE A 231 -13.11 1.83 -4.33
C PHE A 231 -13.17 1.67 -5.85
N GLN A 232 -13.45 2.74 -6.58
CA GLN A 232 -13.33 2.75 -8.02
C GLN A 232 -12.85 4.11 -8.52
N VAL A 233 -12.00 4.11 -9.53
CA VAL A 233 -11.49 5.33 -10.17
C VAL A 233 -11.60 5.21 -11.67
N THR A 234 -12.04 6.30 -12.30
CA THR A 234 -11.85 6.54 -13.71
C THR A 234 -11.03 7.81 -13.89
N LEU A 235 -9.89 7.68 -14.57
CA LEU A 235 -9.03 8.78 -14.97
C LEU A 235 -9.12 8.96 -16.48
N THR A 236 -9.67 10.08 -16.93
CA THR A 236 -9.81 10.43 -18.34
C THR A 236 -8.80 11.52 -18.72
N ARG A 237 -7.98 11.25 -19.75
CA ARG A 237 -6.93 12.12 -20.27
C ARG A 237 -7.03 12.23 -21.78
N ALA A 238 -7.46 13.37 -22.32
CA ALA A 238 -7.53 13.59 -23.76
C ALA A 238 -8.14 12.38 -24.51
N ALA A 239 -7.32 11.64 -25.26
CA ALA A 239 -7.73 10.45 -26.02
C ALA A 239 -7.56 9.10 -25.28
N SER A 240 -7.32 9.12 -23.97
CA SER A 240 -7.10 7.93 -23.15
C SER A 240 -7.94 7.93 -21.88
N ALA A 241 -8.28 6.75 -21.38
CA ALA A 241 -8.98 6.58 -20.12
C ALA A 241 -8.46 5.34 -19.38
N CYS A 242 -8.22 5.47 -18.08
CA CYS A 242 -7.84 4.37 -17.20
C CYS A 242 -8.97 4.19 -16.17
N ALA A 243 -9.69 3.08 -16.26
CA ALA A 243 -10.78 2.79 -15.34
C ALA A 243 -10.42 1.56 -14.51
N SER A 244 -10.33 1.72 -13.19
CA SER A 244 -10.17 0.58 -12.31
C SER A 244 -11.43 -0.28 -12.36
N PRO A 245 -11.31 -1.61 -12.25
CA PRO A 245 -12.45 -2.41 -11.81
C PRO A 245 -12.86 -1.95 -10.40
N PRO A 246 -14.03 -2.38 -9.89
CA PRO A 246 -14.31 -2.27 -8.46
C PRO A 246 -13.20 -2.93 -7.64
N VAL A 247 -12.49 -2.12 -6.86
CA VAL A 247 -11.42 -2.56 -5.98
C VAL A 247 -11.98 -2.71 -4.58
N HIS A 248 -12.19 -3.95 -4.14
CA HIS A 248 -12.53 -4.22 -2.75
C HIS A 248 -11.34 -3.99 -1.83
N TRP A 249 -11.58 -3.59 -0.58
CA TRP A 249 -10.54 -3.42 0.41
C TRP A 249 -10.96 -3.96 1.78
N GLN A 250 -9.96 -4.35 2.57
CA GLN A 250 -10.12 -4.82 3.95
C GLN A 250 -9.02 -4.21 4.81
N VAL A 251 -9.38 -3.74 6.00
CA VAL A 251 -8.47 -3.11 6.95
C VAL A 251 -8.72 -3.58 8.37
N GLU A 252 -7.66 -3.54 9.18
CA GLU A 252 -7.72 -3.77 10.62
C GLU A 252 -7.22 -2.53 11.38
N SER A 253 -7.65 -2.42 12.64
CA SER A 253 -7.15 -1.41 13.58
C SER A 253 -6.63 -2.08 14.84
N GLY A 254 -5.36 -1.81 15.18
CA GLY A 254 -4.62 -2.44 16.26
C GLY A 254 -4.44 -1.57 17.49
#